data_AF-A0A0P9LVX0-F1
#
_entry.id   AF-A0A0P9LVX0-F1
#
_cell.length_a   1.000
_cell.length_b   1.000
_cell.length_c   1.000
_cell.angle_alpha   90.00
_cell.angle_beta   90.00
_cell.angle_gamma   90.00
#
_symmetry.space_group_name_H-M   'P 1'
#
loop_
_entity.id
_entity.type
_entity.pdbx_description
1 polymer ?
#
loop_
_entity_poly.entity_id
_entity_poly.type
_entity_poly.pdbx_seq_one_letter_code
_entity_poly.pdbx_strand_id
1 'polypeptide(L)'
;MLILDRILGQASDPALADRLHDLNHAGQVETLSLSGSDIQRHRLRLASDRGTDCAIRLERHQQLRNGSVLMLDSQRAIVVQMQDQQYLDLLPRDSAAALELGYFAGNMHW
;
A
#
# COMPACT_ATOMS: atom_id res chain seq x y z
N MET A 1 -17.87 -3.07 -8.67
CA MET A 1 -16.74 -3.68 -7.95
C MET A 1 -15.76 -4.23 -8.98
N LEU A 2 -14.53 -3.72 -8.98
CA LEU A 2 -13.43 -4.14 -9.85
C LEU A 2 -12.58 -5.20 -9.14
N ILE A 3 -12.23 -6.29 -9.82
CA ILE A 3 -11.42 -7.38 -9.24
C ILE A 3 -9.97 -7.24 -9.72
N LEU A 4 -9.04 -7.20 -8.76
CA LEU A 4 -7.61 -7.08 -8.99
C LEU A 4 -6.94 -8.39 -8.53
N ASP A 5 -6.74 -9.31 -9.47
CA ASP A 5 -6.31 -10.70 -9.18
C ASP A 5 -4.81 -10.96 -9.34
N ARG A 6 -4.08 -9.98 -9.88
CA ARG A 6 -2.65 -10.09 -10.15
C ARG A 6 -1.93 -8.75 -10.03
N ILE A 7 -0.62 -8.82 -9.85
CA ILE A 7 0.30 -7.69 -9.96
C ILE A 7 0.92 -7.74 -11.36
N LEU A 8 0.75 -6.66 -12.14
CA LEU A 8 1.30 -6.56 -13.50
C LEU A 8 2.80 -6.21 -13.49
N GLY A 9 3.27 -5.57 -12.43
CA GLY A 9 4.66 -5.19 -12.20
C GLY A 9 4.75 -4.06 -11.18
N GLN A 10 5.88 -3.37 -11.20
CA GLN A 10 6.15 -2.21 -10.34
C GLN A 10 6.11 -0.93 -11.16
N ALA A 11 5.66 0.16 -10.54
CA ALA A 11 5.65 1.48 -11.17
C ALA A 11 7.06 1.97 -11.55
N SER A 12 8.10 1.41 -10.92
CA SER A 12 9.50 1.64 -11.25
C SER A 12 10.00 0.86 -12.48
N ASP A 13 9.24 -0.13 -12.96
CA ASP A 13 9.65 -0.92 -14.12
C ASP A 13 9.61 -0.04 -15.37
N PRO A 14 10.69 0.05 -16.17
CA PRO A 14 10.75 0.98 -17.30
C PRO A 14 9.58 0.85 -18.28
N ALA A 15 9.15 -0.39 -18.55
CA ALA A 15 8.03 -0.66 -19.47
C ALA A 15 6.66 -0.16 -18.95
N LEU A 16 6.50 -0.03 -17.63
CA LEU A 16 5.29 0.47 -17.00
C LEU A 16 5.39 1.96 -16.70
N ALA A 17 6.58 2.45 -16.35
CA ALA A 17 6.83 3.84 -15.96
C ALA A 17 6.40 4.84 -17.03
N ASP A 18 6.77 4.60 -18.29
CA ASP A 18 6.40 5.51 -19.40
C ASP A 18 4.87 5.58 -19.57
N ARG A 19 4.20 4.42 -19.55
CA ARG A 19 2.73 4.35 -19.70
C ARG A 19 2.00 4.98 -18.51
N LEU A 20 2.53 4.79 -17.30
CA LEU A 20 2.01 5.43 -16.10
C LEU A 20 2.22 6.94 -16.14
N HIS A 21 3.34 7.43 -16.67
CA HIS A 21 3.62 8.84 -16.81
C HIS A 21 2.58 9.53 -17.70
N ASP A 22 2.29 8.96 -18.87
CA ASP A 22 1.29 9.48 -19.79
C ASP A 22 -0.11 9.51 -19.16
N LEU A 23 -0.51 8.41 -18.51
CA LEU A 23 -1.80 8.34 -17.81
C LEU A 23 -1.86 9.30 -16.62
N ASN A 24 -0.75 9.51 -15.91
CA ASN A 24 -0.70 10.41 -14.76
C ASN A 24 -0.89 11.86 -15.20
N HIS A 25 -0.29 12.28 -16.32
CA HIS A 25 -0.54 13.60 -16.91
C HIS A 25 -2.01 13.80 -17.31
N ALA A 26 -2.67 12.72 -17.75
CA ALA A 26 -4.10 12.74 -18.05
C ALA A 26 -5.01 12.62 -16.81
N GLY A 27 -4.44 12.49 -15.60
CA GLY A 27 -5.20 12.27 -14.36
C GLY A 27 -5.94 10.93 -14.30
N GLN A 28 -5.44 9.94 -15.02
CA GLN A 28 -6.02 8.60 -15.20
C GLN A 28 -5.33 7.51 -14.36
N VAL A 29 -4.42 7.90 -13.47
CA VAL A 29 -3.86 6.99 -12.47
C VAL A 29 -4.68 7.10 -11.19
N GLU A 30 -5.22 5.97 -10.74
CA GLU A 30 -5.90 5.82 -9.46
C GLU A 30 -4.95 5.15 -8.46
N THR A 31 -5.02 5.55 -7.19
CA THR A 31 -4.22 4.97 -6.13
C THR A 31 -5.05 4.21 -5.11
N LEU A 32 -4.51 3.09 -4.64
CA LEU A 32 -5.03 2.32 -3.52
C LEU A 32 -4.15 2.58 -2.31
N SER A 33 -4.67 3.33 -1.36
CA SER A 33 -3.99 3.68 -0.11
C SER A 33 -3.99 2.48 0.84
N LEU A 34 -2.83 1.85 1.05
CA LEU A 34 -2.68 0.67 1.89
C LEU A 34 -1.81 0.93 3.12
N SER A 35 -2.24 0.43 4.28
CA SER A 35 -1.38 0.37 5.47
C SER A 35 -0.33 -0.75 5.35
N GLY A 36 0.69 -0.72 6.21
CA GLY A 36 1.65 -1.82 6.32
C GLY A 36 1.00 -3.17 6.64
N SER A 37 -0.15 -3.15 7.36
CA SER A 37 -0.92 -4.36 7.67
C SER A 37 -1.72 -4.87 6.47
N ASP A 38 -2.18 -3.99 5.59
CA ASP A 38 -2.97 -4.35 4.41
C ASP A 38 -2.11 -5.03 3.34
N ILE A 39 -0.85 -4.63 3.22
CA ILE A 39 0.08 -5.19 2.23
C ILE A 39 0.43 -6.66 2.49
N GLN A 40 0.28 -7.12 3.72
CA GLN A 40 0.43 -8.53 4.08
C GLN A 40 -0.81 -9.37 3.71
N ARG A 41 -1.92 -8.74 3.31
CA ARG A 41 -3.18 -9.43 2.99
C ARG A 41 -3.24 -9.75 1.50
N HIS A 42 -3.64 -10.98 1.18
CA HIS A 42 -3.91 -11.40 -0.21
C HIS A 42 -5.35 -11.08 -0.65
N ARG A 43 -6.23 -10.77 0.30
CA ARG A 43 -7.63 -10.43 0.03
C ARG A 43 -8.00 -9.18 0.80
N LEU A 44 -8.42 -8.16 0.08
CA LEU A 44 -8.81 -6.86 0.63
C LEU A 44 -9.88 -6.23 -0.24
N ARG A 45 -10.83 -5.53 0.37
CA ARG A 45 -11.78 -4.67 -0.34
C ARG A 45 -11.61 -3.24 0.16
N LEU A 46 -11.48 -2.31 -0.79
CA LEU A 46 -11.26 -0.89 -0.51
C LEU A 46 -11.64 -0.05 -1.73
N ALA A 47 -11.82 1.24 -1.53
CA ALA A 47 -11.99 2.18 -2.63
C ALA A 47 -10.64 2.80 -3.03
N SER A 48 -10.48 3.15 -4.31
CA SER A 48 -9.39 4.03 -4.75
C SER A 48 -9.61 5.48 -4.28
N ASP A 49 -8.58 6.31 -4.43
CA ASP A 49 -8.64 7.77 -4.26
C ASP A 49 -9.75 8.43 -5.10
N ARG A 50 -10.16 7.81 -6.21
CA ARG A 50 -11.29 8.26 -7.05
C ARG A 50 -12.64 7.59 -6.72
N GLY A 51 -12.71 6.79 -5.65
CA GLY A 51 -13.93 6.12 -5.21
C GLY A 51 -14.28 4.82 -5.95
N THR A 52 -13.37 4.27 -6.76
CA THR A 52 -13.59 2.98 -7.43
C THR A 52 -13.54 1.85 -6.42
N ASP A 53 -14.67 1.15 -6.23
CA ASP A 53 -14.75 -0.05 -5.36
C ASP A 53 -13.92 -1.20 -5.94
N CYS A 54 -12.82 -1.53 -5.27
CA CYS A 54 -11.82 -2.52 -5.67
C CYS A 54 -11.77 -3.70 -4.70
N ALA A 55 -11.61 -4.90 -5.25
CA ALA A 55 -11.38 -6.13 -4.52
C ALA A 55 -10.06 -6.77 -4.96
N ILE A 56 -9.05 -6.69 -4.10
CA ILE A 56 -7.76 -7.36 -4.29
C ILE A 56 -7.93 -8.84 -3.96
N ARG A 57 -7.50 -9.72 -4.86
CA ARG A 57 -7.57 -11.19 -4.72
C ARG A 57 -6.32 -11.83 -5.31
N LEU A 58 -5.20 -11.68 -4.61
CA LEU A 58 -3.92 -12.19 -5.06
C LEU A 58 -3.70 -13.66 -4.69
N GLU A 59 -2.91 -14.34 -5.51
CA GLU A 59 -2.35 -15.64 -5.16
C GLU A 59 -1.32 -15.51 -4.03
N ARG A 60 -1.12 -16.61 -3.27
CA ARG A 60 -0.25 -16.62 -2.07
C ARG A 60 1.21 -16.24 -2.33
N HIS A 61 1.70 -16.41 -3.56
CA HIS A 61 3.08 -16.09 -3.93
C HIS A 61 3.27 -14.62 -4.32
N GLN A 62 2.19 -13.87 -4.54
CA GLN A 62 2.24 -12.46 -4.90
C GLN A 62 2.16 -11.59 -3.63
N GLN A 63 3.05 -10.61 -3.51
CA GLN A 63 3.07 -9.66 -2.40
C GLN A 63 2.88 -8.25 -2.91
N LEU A 64 1.95 -7.52 -2.28
CA LEU A 64 1.79 -6.09 -2.52
C LEU A 64 3.03 -5.33 -2.03
N ARG A 65 3.38 -4.25 -2.71
CA ARG A 65 4.42 -3.31 -2.29
C ARG A 65 4.01 -1.91 -2.70
N ASN A 66 4.67 -0.89 -2.15
CA ASN A 66 4.50 0.46 -2.66
C ASN A 66 4.85 0.48 -4.16
N GLY A 67 4.00 1.08 -4.98
CA GLY A 67 4.17 1.12 -6.43
C GLY A 67 3.71 -0.14 -7.18
N SER A 68 3.15 -1.16 -6.52
CA SER A 68 2.59 -2.31 -7.23
C SER A 68 1.47 -1.89 -8.17
N VAL A 69 1.61 -2.21 -9.45
CA VAL A 69 0.61 -1.92 -10.50
C VAL A 69 -0.35 -3.11 -10.59
N LEU A 70 -1.62 -2.88 -10.25
CA LEU A 70 -2.65 -3.93 -10.24
C LEU A 70 -3.52 -3.92 -11.49
N MET A 71 -3.56 -2.80 -12.19
CA MET A 71 -4.28 -2.64 -13.45
C MET A 71 -3.57 -1.59 -14.30
N LEU A 72 -3.49 -1.85 -15.61
CA LEU A 72 -3.00 -0.91 -16.60
C LEU A 72 -3.68 -1.21 -17.93
N ASP A 73 -4.50 -0.29 -18.40
CA ASP A 73 -5.11 -0.34 -19.73
C ASP A 73 -4.93 1.00 -20.46
N SER A 74 -5.65 1.22 -21.57
CA SER A 74 -5.56 2.46 -22.35
C SER A 74 -6.29 3.64 -21.73
N GLN A 75 -7.11 3.43 -20.69
CA GLN A 75 -7.96 4.44 -20.07
C GLN A 75 -7.53 4.79 -18.65
N ARG A 76 -6.86 3.88 -17.93
CA ARG A 76 -6.40 4.11 -16.57
C ARG A 76 -5.38 3.10 -16.07
N ALA A 77 -4.77 3.44 -14.94
CA ALA A 77 -3.99 2.53 -14.13
C ALA A 77 -4.46 2.55 -12.68
N ILE A 78 -4.24 1.44 -11.97
CA ILE A 78 -4.46 1.34 -10.52
C ILE A 78 -3.15 0.92 -9.86
N VAL A 79 -2.64 1.75 -8.98
CA VAL A 79 -1.33 1.59 -8.33
C VAL A 79 -1.48 1.59 -6.81
N VAL A 80 -0.75 0.71 -6.14
CA VAL A 80 -0.66 0.70 -4.68
C VAL A 80 0.18 1.87 -4.21
N GLN A 81 -0.36 2.64 -3.27
CA GLN A 81 0.36 3.67 -2.54
C GLN A 81 0.38 3.29 -1.06
N MET A 82 1.57 3.03 -0.52
CA MET A 82 1.71 2.83 0.92
C MET A 82 1.44 4.15 1.64
N GLN A 83 0.63 4.08 2.70
CA GLN A 83 0.51 5.18 3.64
C GLN A 83 1.85 5.36 4.34
N ASP A 84 2.27 6.61 4.49
CA ASP A 84 3.40 6.93 5.36
C ASP A 84 3.08 6.44 6.77
N GLN A 85 3.97 5.63 7.33
CA GLN A 85 3.81 5.16 8.69
C GLN A 85 4.12 6.31 9.63
N GLN A 86 3.14 6.71 10.43
CA GLN A 86 3.36 7.68 11.48
C GLN A 86 4.08 7.01 12.64
N TYR A 87 5.30 7.45 12.92
CA TYR A 87 6.07 7.00 14.06
C TYR A 87 5.88 7.98 15.22
N LEU A 88 5.73 7.42 16.42
CA LEU A 88 5.85 8.20 17.65
C LEU A 88 7.26 7.99 18.21
N ASP A 89 8.09 9.02 18.11
CA ASP A 89 9.44 8.99 18.67
C ASP A 89 9.38 9.28 20.17
N LEU A 90 9.91 8.35 20.98
CA LEU A 90 9.94 8.45 22.44
C LEU A 90 11.39 8.42 22.93
N LEU A 91 11.76 9.42 23.73
CA LEU A 91 13.04 9.46 24.43
C LEU A 91 12.81 9.21 25.92
N PRO A 92 13.12 8.01 26.45
CA PRO A 92 12.99 7.74 27.87
C PRO A 92 14.02 8.56 28.65
N ARG A 93 13.60 9.13 29.78
CA ARG A 93 14.46 9.98 30.63
C ARG A 93 15.61 9.20 31.29
N ASP A 94 15.44 7.90 31.50
CA ASP A 94 16.38 7.00 32.18
C ASP A 94 16.08 5.53 31.80
N SER A 95 16.93 4.61 32.26
CA SER A 95 16.80 3.17 31.96
C SER A 95 15.57 2.52 32.59
N ALA A 96 15.09 3.01 33.73
CA ALA A 96 13.90 2.45 34.39
C ALA A 96 12.64 2.80 33.58
N ALA A 97 12.53 4.05 33.14
CA ALA A 97 11.45 4.51 32.26
C ALA A 97 11.49 3.80 30.89
N ALA A 98 12.67 3.50 30.36
CA ALA A 98 12.81 2.72 29.12
C ALA A 98 12.26 1.29 29.28
N LEU A 99 12.56 0.63 30.40
CA LEU A 99 12.05 -0.71 30.70
C LEU A 99 10.52 -0.71 30.87
N GLU A 100 9.99 0.26 31.62
CA GLU A 100 8.55 0.42 31.82
C GLU A 100 7.82 0.65 30.49
N LEU A 101 8.35 1.54 29.64
CA LEU A 101 7.81 1.79 28.30
C LEU A 101 7.76 0.50 27.46
N GLY A 102 8.86 -0.26 27.41
CA GLY A 102 8.92 -1.51 26.65
C GLY A 102 7.94 -2.57 27.17
N TYR A 103 7.81 -2.69 28.50
CA TYR A 103 6.85 -3.61 29.13
C TYR A 103 5.40 -3.27 28.76
N PHE A 104 5.02 -1.99 28.84
CA PHE A 104 3.65 -1.57 28.48
C PHE A 104 3.37 -1.67 26.99
N ALA A 105 4.30 -1.24 26.13
CA ALA A 105 4.15 -1.36 24.67
C ALA A 105 3.93 -2.83 24.26
N GLY A 106 4.75 -3.75 24.80
CA GLY A 106 4.59 -5.19 24.54
C GLY A 106 3.25 -5.75 25.03
N ASN A 107 2.84 -5.43 26.27
CA ASN A 107 1.60 -5.94 26.87
C ASN A 107 0.32 -5.41 26.21
N MET A 108 0.36 -4.21 25.65
CA MET A 108 -0.78 -3.63 24.91
C MET A 108 -0.83 -4.09 23.45
N HIS A 109 0.13 -4.91 23.00
CA HIS A 109 0.31 -5.28 21.61
C HIS A 109 0.37 -4.05 20.69
N TRP A 110 1.09 -3.03 21.16
CA TRP A 110 1.29 -1.80 20.40
C TRP A 110 2.31 -2.02 19.28
#